data_AF-A0A6C0AGE2-F1
#
_entry.id   AF-A0A6C0AGE2-F1
#
_cell.length_a   1.000
_cell.length_b   1.000
_cell.length_c   1.000
_cell.angle_alpha   90.00
_cell.angle_beta   90.00
_cell.angle_gamma   90.00
#
_symmetry.space_group_name_H-M   'P 1'
#
loop_
_entity.id
_entity.type
_entity.pdbx_description
1 polymer ?
#
loop_
_entity_poly.entity_id
_entity_poly.type
_entity_poly.pdbx_seq_one_letter_code
_entity_poly.pdbx_strand_id
1 'polypeptide(L)'
;MSNSSLSQFNIAIHDFVRFIKETGHMSGEVNKLETYVEVTRVNARLLISKFQTYVLRDVFVSNILRNNVNYFLNFDIVKEYKIDDNNIALLIDKVRHLVKELVEENNTKNIDTTFNWLKILCFHAYSDIGINASEKFKSLLTESNSTST
;
A
#
# COMPACT_ATOMS: atom_id res chain seq x y z
N MET A 1 19.92 0.72 -17.46
CA MET A 1 18.55 1.07 -17.91
C MET A 1 17.72 1.32 -16.68
N SER A 2 17.15 2.51 -16.50
CA SER A 2 16.22 2.76 -15.39
C SER A 2 14.92 2.02 -15.70
N ASN A 3 14.56 1.01 -14.91
CA ASN A 3 13.24 0.38 -15.01
C ASN A 3 12.15 1.44 -14.82
N SER A 4 11.09 1.38 -15.62
CA SER A 4 9.95 2.29 -15.53
C SER A 4 9.26 2.20 -14.17
N SER A 5 8.57 3.26 -13.74
CA SER A 5 7.79 3.27 -12.50
C SER A 5 6.74 2.16 -12.46
N LEU A 6 6.10 1.85 -13.60
CA LEU A 6 5.22 0.69 -13.73
C LEU A 6 5.93 -0.63 -13.38
N SER A 7 7.13 -0.86 -13.94
CA SER A 7 7.90 -2.07 -13.70
C SER A 7 8.34 -2.18 -12.24
N GLN A 8 8.78 -1.07 -11.65
CA GLN A 8 9.17 -1.03 -10.23
C GLN A 8 7.99 -1.23 -9.29
N PHE A 9 6.82 -0.66 -9.59
CA PHE A 9 5.59 -0.94 -8.86
C PHE A 9 5.25 -2.43 -8.90
N ASN A 10 5.33 -3.04 -10.09
CA ASN A 10 5.03 -4.46 -10.26
C ASN A 10 5.97 -5.33 -9.41
N ILE A 11 7.28 -5.09 -9.47
CA ILE A 11 8.26 -5.81 -8.64
C ILE A 11 7.94 -5.63 -7.15
N ALA A 12 7.70 -4.38 -6.72
CA ALA A 12 7.45 -4.08 -5.32
C ALA A 12 6.19 -4.75 -4.77
N ILE A 13 5.10 -4.86 -5.56
CA ILE A 13 3.89 -5.52 -5.06
C ILE A 13 4.08 -7.04 -4.93
N HIS A 14 4.84 -7.67 -5.83
CA HIS A 14 5.18 -9.09 -5.70
C HIS A 14 6.02 -9.34 -4.44
N ASP A 15 7.06 -8.54 -4.22
CA ASP A 15 7.91 -8.67 -3.05
C ASP A 15 7.15 -8.36 -1.76
N PHE A 16 6.22 -7.40 -1.80
CA PHE A 16 5.36 -7.12 -0.65
C PHE A 16 4.43 -8.29 -0.33
N VAL A 17 3.76 -8.87 -1.33
CA VAL A 17 2.89 -10.04 -1.09
C VAL A 17 3.69 -11.25 -0.61
N ARG A 18 4.91 -11.46 -1.14
CA ARG A 18 5.82 -12.48 -0.62
C ARG A 18 6.17 -12.21 0.85
N PHE A 19 6.50 -10.97 1.21
CA PHE A 19 6.73 -10.59 2.60
C PHE A 19 5.53 -10.90 3.48
N ILE A 20 4.30 -10.54 3.08
CA ILE A 20 3.07 -10.85 3.82
C ILE A 20 2.98 -12.36 4.07
N LYS A 21 3.26 -13.19 3.06
CA LYS A 21 3.26 -14.65 3.19
C LYS A 21 4.33 -15.17 4.15
N GLU A 22 5.54 -14.62 4.09
CA GLU A 22 6.67 -15.00 4.93
C GLU A 22 6.49 -14.62 6.40
N THR A 23 5.59 -13.68 6.71
CA THR A 23 5.23 -13.39 8.10
C THR A 23 4.48 -14.53 8.79
N GLY A 24 3.95 -15.51 8.03
CA GLY A 24 3.18 -16.64 8.57
C GLY A 24 1.70 -16.31 8.85
N HIS A 25 1.31 -15.05 8.71
CA HIS A 25 -0.06 -14.57 8.87
C HIS A 25 -0.94 -14.96 7.65
N MET A 26 -2.21 -15.31 7.89
CA MET A 26 -3.26 -15.42 6.86
C MET A 26 -2.99 -16.38 5.68
N SER A 27 -2.30 -17.51 5.91
CA SER A 27 -1.79 -18.43 4.88
C SER A 27 -2.78 -18.83 3.76
N GLY A 28 -4.05 -19.08 4.07
CA GLY A 28 -5.06 -19.47 3.06
C GLY A 28 -5.54 -18.32 2.17
N GLU A 29 -5.61 -17.10 2.70
CA GLU A 29 -6.15 -15.94 2.00
C GLU A 29 -5.05 -15.15 1.25
N VAL A 30 -3.83 -15.17 1.77
CA VAL A 30 -2.65 -14.60 1.11
C VAL A 30 -2.34 -15.33 -0.20
N ASN A 31 -2.65 -16.63 -0.30
CA ASN A 31 -2.52 -17.38 -1.56
C ASN A 31 -3.42 -16.83 -2.68
N LYS A 32 -4.61 -16.30 -2.35
CA LYS A 32 -5.50 -15.66 -3.35
C LYS A 32 -4.89 -14.36 -3.84
N LEU A 33 -4.32 -13.58 -2.92
CA LEU A 33 -3.65 -12.33 -3.24
C LEU A 33 -2.39 -12.56 -4.10
N GLU A 34 -1.59 -13.56 -3.75
CA GLU A 34 -0.42 -14.00 -4.52
C GLU A 34 -0.83 -14.43 -5.93
N THR A 35 -1.88 -15.24 -6.05
CA THR A 35 -2.41 -15.66 -7.36
C THR A 35 -2.85 -14.46 -8.20
N TYR A 36 -3.57 -13.51 -7.60
CA TYR A 36 -4.00 -12.29 -8.29
C TYR A 36 -2.80 -11.47 -8.78
N VAL A 37 -1.82 -11.23 -7.91
CA VAL A 37 -0.63 -10.44 -8.28
C VAL A 37 0.19 -11.16 -9.36
N GLU A 38 0.35 -12.49 -9.28
CA GLU A 38 0.95 -13.30 -10.36
C GLU A 38 0.20 -13.22 -11.69
N VAL A 39 -1.13 -13.24 -11.68
CA VAL A 39 -1.92 -13.05 -12.92
C VAL A 39 -1.72 -11.62 -13.46
N THR A 40 -1.63 -10.61 -12.59
CA THR A 40 -1.36 -9.23 -13.01
C THR A 40 0.08 -8.97 -13.41
N ARG A 41 1.01 -9.92 -13.19
CA ARG A 41 2.42 -9.79 -13.59
C ARG A 41 2.59 -9.55 -15.09
N VAL A 42 1.67 -10.13 -15.88
CA VAL A 42 1.61 -9.97 -17.34
C VAL A 42 1.05 -8.60 -17.74
N ASN A 43 0.20 -8.00 -16.89
CA ASN A 43 -0.42 -6.70 -17.14
C ASN A 43 -0.48 -5.86 -15.85
N ALA A 44 0.69 -5.38 -15.42
CA ALA A 44 0.84 -4.55 -14.23
C ALA A 44 -0.01 -3.27 -14.26
N ARG A 45 -0.40 -2.83 -15.47
CA ARG A 45 -1.23 -1.64 -15.68
C ARG A 45 -2.60 -1.79 -15.02
N LEU A 46 -3.19 -2.98 -15.06
CA LEU A 46 -4.49 -3.25 -14.42
C LEU A 46 -4.45 -2.95 -12.92
N LEU A 47 -3.39 -3.42 -12.26
CA LEU A 47 -3.25 -3.27 -10.82
C LEU A 47 -2.89 -1.83 -10.42
N ILE A 48 -1.87 -1.25 -11.06
CA ILE A 48 -1.41 0.10 -10.69
C ILE A 48 -2.49 1.15 -10.94
N SER A 49 -3.30 1.03 -12.01
CA SER A 49 -4.36 2.00 -12.30
C SER A 49 -5.48 1.95 -11.27
N LYS A 50 -5.80 0.76 -10.76
CA LYS A 50 -6.76 0.59 -9.67
C LYS A 50 -6.19 1.10 -8.36
N PHE A 51 -4.92 0.79 -8.06
CA PHE A 51 -4.21 1.35 -6.91
C PHE A 51 -4.18 2.89 -6.95
N GLN A 52 -3.85 3.49 -8.09
CA GLN A 52 -3.87 4.95 -8.30
C GLN A 52 -5.25 5.54 -8.00
N THR A 53 -6.32 4.87 -8.47
CA THR A 53 -7.70 5.34 -8.30
C THR A 53 -8.16 5.33 -6.84
N TYR A 54 -7.86 4.26 -6.10
CA TYR A 54 -8.43 4.06 -4.75
C TYR A 54 -7.49 4.40 -3.60
N VAL A 55 -6.17 4.28 -3.82
CA VAL A 55 -5.15 4.37 -2.76
C VAL A 55 -4.40 5.70 -2.76
N LEU A 56 -4.17 6.34 -3.91
CA LEU A 56 -3.44 7.62 -3.97
C LEU A 56 -4.28 8.84 -3.55
N ARG A 57 -4.91 8.75 -2.38
CA ARG A 57 -5.56 9.87 -1.72
C ARG A 57 -4.62 10.49 -0.70
N ASP A 58 -4.49 11.81 -0.74
CA ASP A 58 -3.53 12.58 0.06
C ASP A 58 -3.63 12.27 1.57
N VAL A 59 -4.84 12.21 2.12
CA VAL A 59 -5.06 11.84 3.52
C VAL A 59 -4.52 10.45 3.81
N PHE A 60 -4.79 9.47 2.94
CA PHE A 60 -4.35 8.10 3.16
C PHE A 60 -2.83 7.95 3.03
N VAL A 61 -2.25 8.52 1.97
CA VAL A 61 -0.80 8.49 1.73
C VAL A 61 -0.06 9.21 2.85
N SER A 62 -0.55 10.37 3.33
CA SER A 62 0.10 11.09 4.43
C SER A 62 0.16 10.26 5.72
N ASN A 63 -0.86 9.46 6.01
CA ASN A 63 -0.87 8.54 7.14
C ASN A 63 0.07 7.34 6.94
N ILE A 64 0.20 6.84 5.71
CA ILE A 64 1.22 5.83 5.35
C ILE A 64 2.63 6.39 5.57
N LEU A 65 2.90 7.62 5.13
CA LEU A 65 4.22 8.25 5.25
C LEU A 65 4.66 8.43 6.71
N ARG A 66 3.70 8.65 7.62
CA ARG A 66 3.92 8.82 9.06
C ARG A 66 3.93 7.52 9.87
N ASN A 67 3.78 6.36 9.23
CA ASN A 67 3.53 5.09 9.91
C ASN A 67 2.37 5.20 10.93
N ASN A 68 1.29 5.91 10.57
CA ASN A 68 0.15 6.09 11.47
C ASN A 68 -0.68 4.80 11.56
N VAL A 69 -0.22 3.88 12.40
CA VAL A 69 -0.85 2.58 12.67
C VAL A 69 -2.31 2.75 13.11
N ASN A 70 -2.57 3.70 14.02
CA ASN A 70 -3.92 3.94 14.53
C ASN A 70 -4.90 4.34 13.42
N TYR A 71 -4.48 5.19 12.49
CA TYR A 71 -5.31 5.51 11.33
C TYR A 71 -5.61 4.24 10.51
N PHE A 72 -4.58 3.45 10.21
CA PHE A 72 -4.71 2.28 9.35
C PHE A 72 -5.62 1.18 9.93
N LEU A 73 -5.64 1.03 11.26
CA LEU A 73 -6.50 0.08 11.96
C LEU A 73 -7.95 0.56 12.06
N ASN A 74 -8.14 1.84 12.38
CA ASN A 74 -9.47 2.38 12.70
C ASN A 74 -10.22 2.94 11.48
N PHE A 75 -9.52 3.30 10.41
CA PHE A 75 -10.12 3.84 9.20
C PHE A 75 -10.38 2.72 8.19
N ASP A 76 -11.65 2.46 7.91
CA ASP A 76 -12.07 1.45 6.94
C ASP A 76 -12.03 2.00 5.51
N ILE A 77 -10.84 2.02 4.92
CA ILE A 77 -10.56 2.60 3.60
C ILE A 77 -11.47 2.02 2.51
N VAL A 78 -11.75 0.72 2.57
CA VAL A 78 -12.57 0.02 1.57
C VAL A 78 -14.00 0.57 1.60
N LYS A 79 -14.56 0.71 2.80
CA LYS A 79 -15.91 1.25 3.02
C LYS A 79 -15.98 2.74 2.72
N GLU A 80 -15.05 3.52 3.28
CA GLU A 80 -15.06 4.99 3.19
C GLU A 80 -14.85 5.48 1.75
N TYR A 81 -13.99 4.81 0.99
CA TYR A 81 -13.73 5.17 -0.41
C TYR A 81 -14.56 4.39 -1.42
N LYS A 82 -15.50 3.55 -0.96
CA LYS A 82 -16.40 2.74 -1.79
C LYS A 82 -15.63 2.01 -2.89
N ILE A 83 -14.57 1.30 -2.50
CA ILE A 83 -13.75 0.53 -3.43
C ILE A 83 -14.60 -0.60 -3.99
N ASP A 84 -14.92 -0.55 -5.28
CA ASP A 84 -15.72 -1.54 -6.01
C ASP A 84 -14.87 -2.60 -6.73
N ASP A 85 -13.54 -2.46 -6.71
CA ASP A 85 -12.62 -3.49 -7.18
C ASP A 85 -12.30 -4.48 -6.05
N ASN A 86 -12.86 -5.69 -6.16
CA ASN A 86 -12.71 -6.76 -5.17
C ASN A 86 -11.24 -7.09 -4.85
N ASN A 87 -10.32 -6.96 -5.80
CA ASN A 87 -8.93 -7.34 -5.58
C ASN A 87 -8.16 -6.24 -4.84
N ILE A 88 -8.41 -4.97 -5.16
CA ILE A 88 -7.85 -3.86 -4.38
C ILE A 88 -8.42 -3.84 -2.96
N ALA A 89 -9.74 -4.04 -2.83
CA ALA A 89 -10.37 -4.16 -1.52
C ALA A 89 -9.72 -5.28 -0.70
N LEU A 90 -9.54 -6.46 -1.31
CA LEU A 90 -8.86 -7.59 -0.68
C LEU A 90 -7.41 -7.25 -0.27
N LEU A 91 -6.62 -6.64 -1.16
CA LEU A 91 -5.25 -6.23 -0.85
C LEU A 91 -5.21 -5.31 0.37
N ILE A 92 -6.02 -4.25 0.38
CA ILE A 92 -6.05 -3.28 1.49
C ILE A 92 -6.49 -3.94 2.79
N ASP A 93 -7.53 -4.77 2.77
CA ASP A 93 -8.00 -5.48 3.96
C ASP A 93 -6.96 -6.45 4.50
N LYS A 94 -6.21 -7.17 3.65
CA LYS A 94 -5.14 -8.06 4.12
C LYS A 94 -3.95 -7.30 4.70
N VAL A 95 -3.61 -6.13 4.15
CA VAL A 95 -2.59 -5.28 4.78
C VAL A 95 -3.07 -4.78 6.14
N ARG A 96 -4.35 -4.39 6.28
CA ARG A 96 -4.92 -3.97 7.57
C ARG A 96 -4.92 -5.09 8.60
N HIS A 97 -5.34 -6.29 8.21
CA HIS A 97 -5.27 -7.47 9.08
C HIS A 97 -3.84 -7.79 9.49
N LEU A 98 -2.87 -7.73 8.57
CA LEU A 98 -1.46 -7.93 8.90
C LEU A 98 -1.00 -6.92 9.96
N VAL A 99 -1.27 -5.63 9.75
CA VAL A 99 -0.88 -4.59 10.72
C VAL A 99 -1.53 -4.85 12.08
N LYS A 100 -2.79 -5.32 12.11
CA LYS A 100 -3.47 -5.66 13.36
C LYS A 100 -2.77 -6.79 14.11
N GLU A 101 -2.49 -7.90 13.44
CA GLU A 101 -1.81 -9.06 14.05
C GLU A 101 -0.40 -8.68 14.54
N LEU A 102 0.37 -7.92 13.74
CA LEU A 102 1.70 -7.46 14.14
C LEU A 102 1.68 -6.50 15.35
N VAL A 103 0.62 -5.72 15.53
CA VAL A 103 0.44 -4.87 16.73
C VAL A 103 0.17 -5.73 17.95
N GLU A 104 -0.70 -6.73 17.85
CA GLU A 104 -0.98 -7.68 18.95
C GLU A 104 0.30 -8.42 19.39
N GLU A 105 1.20 -8.69 18.44
CA GLU A 105 2.51 -9.32 18.69
C GLU A 105 3.61 -8.36 19.16
N ASN A 106 3.36 -7.05 19.18
CA ASN A 106 4.39 -6.01 19.36
C ASN A 106 5.57 -6.10 18.36
N ASN A 107 5.31 -6.59 17.15
CA ASN A 107 6.30 -6.79 16.10
C ASN A 107 6.54 -5.49 15.29
N THR A 108 7.12 -4.50 15.96
CA THR A 108 7.38 -3.15 15.41
C THR A 108 8.20 -3.18 14.12
N LYS A 109 9.15 -4.10 14.00
CA LYS A 109 9.98 -4.28 12.79
C LYS A 109 9.13 -4.61 11.57
N ASN A 110 8.20 -5.57 11.67
CA ASN A 110 7.36 -5.95 10.55
C ASN A 110 6.28 -4.90 10.26
N ILE A 111 5.85 -4.13 11.28
CA ILE A 111 4.99 -2.96 11.07
C ILE A 111 5.71 -1.93 10.20
N ASP A 112 6.92 -1.51 10.58
CA ASP A 112 7.72 -0.55 9.81
C ASP A 112 8.00 -1.05 8.39
N THR A 113 8.29 -2.34 8.24
CA THR A 113 8.50 -2.98 6.93
C THR A 113 7.24 -2.93 6.07
N THR A 114 6.07 -3.21 6.66
CA THR A 114 4.77 -3.12 5.98
C THR A 114 4.51 -1.70 5.47
N PHE A 115 4.70 -0.69 6.32
CA PHE A 115 4.54 0.70 5.91
C PHE A 115 5.55 1.13 4.85
N ASN A 116 6.80 0.66 4.93
CA ASN A 116 7.81 0.96 3.89
C ASN A 116 7.42 0.38 2.53
N TRP A 117 6.86 -0.83 2.47
CA TRP A 117 6.31 -1.36 1.23
C TRP A 117 5.19 -0.49 0.66
N LEU A 118 4.23 -0.07 1.51
CA LEU A 118 3.17 0.85 1.08
C LEU A 118 3.71 2.18 0.54
N LYS A 119 4.77 2.73 1.15
CA LYS A 119 5.45 3.95 0.66
C LYS A 119 6.08 3.72 -0.72
N ILE A 120 6.77 2.61 -0.92
CA ILE A 120 7.37 2.25 -2.21
C ILE A 120 6.28 2.14 -3.29
N LEU A 121 5.17 1.46 -3.00
CA LEU A 121 4.04 1.33 -3.90
C LEU A 121 3.45 2.71 -4.26
N CYS A 122 3.20 3.56 -3.26
CA CYS A 122 2.70 4.92 -3.49
C CYS A 122 3.68 5.75 -4.34
N PHE A 123 4.98 5.63 -4.08
CA PHE A 123 6.01 6.37 -4.78
C PHE A 123 5.99 6.05 -6.29
N HIS A 124 5.98 4.76 -6.62
CA HIS A 124 5.96 4.33 -8.01
C HIS A 124 4.60 4.60 -8.68
N ALA A 125 3.49 4.48 -7.95
CA ALA A 125 2.18 4.79 -8.47
C ALA A 125 2.01 6.28 -8.81
N TYR A 126 2.51 7.22 -8.00
CA TYR A 126 2.57 8.65 -8.34
C TYR A 126 3.50 8.91 -9.53
N SER A 127 4.70 8.33 -9.50
CA SER A 127 5.70 8.54 -10.55
C SER A 127 5.23 8.04 -11.92
N ASP A 128 4.43 6.98 -11.95
CA ASP A 128 3.88 6.40 -13.18
C ASP A 128 2.82 7.30 -13.85
N ILE A 129 2.07 8.11 -13.09
CA ILE A 129 1.15 9.12 -13.64
C ILE A 129 1.82 10.49 -13.85
N GLY A 130 3.15 10.54 -13.83
CA GLY A 130 3.91 11.76 -14.11
C GLY A 130 4.00 12.75 -12.94
N ILE A 131 3.56 12.36 -11.74
CA ILE A 131 3.72 13.18 -10.53
C ILE A 131 5.10 12.93 -9.93
N ASN A 132 5.85 14.00 -9.61
CA ASN A 132 7.09 13.89 -8.87
C ASN A 132 6.82 13.38 -7.44
N ALA A 133 6.99 12.07 -7.22
CA ALA A 133 6.66 11.43 -5.97
C ALA A 133 7.50 11.95 -4.78
N SER A 134 8.74 12.36 -5.02
CA SER A 134 9.59 12.94 -3.96
C SER A 134 9.02 14.26 -3.45
N GLU A 135 8.62 15.14 -4.37
CA GLU A 135 8.00 16.42 -4.03
C GLU A 135 6.61 16.23 -3.41
N LYS A 136 5.80 15.31 -3.96
CA LYS A 136 4.49 14.98 -3.41
C LYS A 136 4.60 14.44 -1.98
N PHE A 137 5.56 13.58 -1.69
CA PHE A 137 5.76 13.07 -0.33
C PHE A 137 6.16 14.19 0.65
N LYS A 138 7.03 15.11 0.22
CA LYS A 138 7.41 16.28 1.03
C LYS A 138 6.20 17.19 1.31
N SER A 139 5.37 17.44 0.30
CA SER A 139 4.18 18.30 0.47
C SER A 139 3.20 17.69 1.46
N LEU A 140 2.90 16.39 1.33
CA LEU A 140 1.98 15.67 2.22
C LEU A 140 2.47 15.60 3.67
N LEU A 141 3.78 15.55 3.88
CA LEU A 141 4.35 15.58 5.23
C LEU A 141 4.25 16.98 5.86
N THR A 142 4.30 18.04 5.05
CA THR A 142 4.28 19.44 5.49
C THR A 142 2.86 19.95 5.72
N GLU A 143 1.92 19.67 4.80
CA GLU A 143 0.54 20.18 4.85
C GLU A 143 -0.23 19.75 6.11
N SER A 144 0.04 18.56 6.66
CA SER A 144 -0.66 18.10 7.86
C SER A 144 -0.08 18.63 9.17
N ASN A 145 1.08 19.31 9.14
CA ASN A 145 1.56 20.10 10.27
C ASN A 145 0.85 21.45 10.37
N SER A 146 0.20 21.92 9.29
CA SER A 146 -0.53 23.19 9.24
C SER A 146 -1.93 23.15 9.85
N THR A 147 -2.48 21.96 10.08
CA THR A 147 -3.81 21.75 10.71
C THR A 147 -3.75 21.58 12.23
N SER A 148 -2.62 21.89 12.86
CA SER A 148 -2.44 21.91 14.32
C SER A 148 -2.25 23.34 14.84
N THR A 149 -3.28 24.18 14.71
CA THR A 149 -3.44 25.46 15.40
C THR A 149 -4.93 25.69 15.64
#